data_AF-A0A536UW53-F1
#
_entry.id   AF-A0A536UW53-F1
#
_cell.length_a   1.000
_cell.length_b   1.000
_cell.length_c   1.000
_cell.angle_alpha   90.00
_cell.angle_beta   90.00
_cell.angle_gamma   90.00
#
_symmetry.space_group_name_H-M   'P 1'
#
loop_
_entity.id
_entity.type
_entity.pdbx_description
1 polymer ?
#
loop_
_entity_poly.entity_id
_entity_poly.type
_entity_poly.pdbx_seq_one_letter_code
_entity_poly.pdbx_strand_id
1 'polypeptide(L)'
;MNQIGRRFSALAIIGGAMIVVGAVVFVPMYIGSLDAVYGTAYGAMVVTKSVMFGMLVLLGFANFRAVRRFTADGAAVERVRRFVEVEMGVGFALLMAAASITSMPPAVDLVDDRVSFAELVERMAPAPPRLQSPDHALLAIPALQARLDDEHARQASIRTLAFVPGSGALPPRNTYDLAWSEYNHHWAGLLLVLMGLAALAQRSGHAPWAKHWPLLFLLLAAFLFFRADPEVWPMGESGLIESLKDPEVAQHRLFVVLIIAFALFEWRVRTARVASHRS
;
A
#
# COMPACT_ATOMS: atom_id res chain seq x y z
N MET A 1 30.17 10.21 20.21
CA MET A 1 28.90 9.44 20.10
C MET A 1 28.61 8.83 21.45
N ASN A 2 27.50 9.20 22.10
CA ASN A 2 27.16 8.72 23.44
C ASN A 2 26.93 7.20 23.44
N GLN A 3 27.11 6.55 24.59
CA GLN A 3 27.02 5.09 24.75
C GLN A 3 25.69 4.51 24.21
N ILE A 4 24.60 5.27 24.34
CA ILE A 4 23.27 4.97 23.82
C ILE A 4 23.28 4.84 22.29
N GLY A 5 23.86 5.81 21.57
CA GLY A 5 23.91 5.78 20.10
C GLY A 5 24.73 4.62 19.55
N ARG A 6 25.76 4.18 20.29
CA ARG A 6 26.58 3.01 19.92
C ARG A 6 25.81 1.70 20.09
N ARG A 7 25.04 1.55 21.18
CA ARG A 7 24.17 0.38 21.41
C ARG A 7 23.03 0.31 20.40
N PHE A 8 22.37 1.45 20.14
CA PHE A 8 21.32 1.55 19.13
C PHE A 8 21.85 1.17 17.72
N SER A 9 23.00 1.71 17.32
CA SER A 9 23.61 1.37 16.03
C SER A 9 23.92 -0.13 15.91
N ALA A 10 24.40 -0.76 16.98
CA ALA A 10 24.68 -2.19 16.98
C ALA A 10 23.40 -3.03 16.80
N LEU A 11 22.33 -2.69 17.52
CA LEU A 11 21.02 -3.35 17.37
C LEU A 11 20.47 -3.19 15.95
N ALA A 12 20.55 -1.99 15.37
CA ALA A 12 20.09 -1.74 14.02
C ALA A 12 20.87 -2.55 12.98
N ILE A 13 22.20 -2.63 13.10
CA ILE A 13 23.05 -3.42 12.20
C ILE A 13 22.75 -4.92 12.33
N ILE A 14 22.64 -5.43 13.56
CA ILE A 14 22.33 -6.85 13.80
C ILE A 14 20.93 -7.19 13.26
N GLY A 15 19.93 -6.33 13.52
CA GLY A 15 18.58 -6.49 12.99
C GLY A 15 18.54 -6.50 11.46
N GLY A 16 19.22 -5.55 10.81
CA GLY A 16 19.37 -5.52 9.36
C GLY A 16 20.05 -6.78 8.80
N ALA A 17 21.11 -7.26 9.47
CA ALA A 17 21.78 -8.49 9.07
C ALA A 17 20.88 -9.72 9.17
N MET A 18 20.07 -9.84 10.23
CA MET A 18 19.11 -10.93 10.37
C MET A 18 18.05 -10.90 9.25
N ILE A 19 17.56 -9.71 8.87
CA ILE A 19 16.63 -9.56 7.74
C ILE A 19 17.26 -10.05 6.44
N VAL A 20 18.52 -9.68 6.17
CA VAL A 20 19.25 -10.11 4.97
C VAL A 20 19.44 -11.63 4.96
N VAL A 21 19.81 -12.23 6.09
CA VAL A 21 19.93 -13.69 6.21
C VAL A 21 18.59 -14.37 5.92
N GLY A 22 17.49 -13.86 6.49
CA GLY A 22 16.16 -14.35 6.20
C GLY A 22 15.81 -14.25 4.71
N ALA A 23 16.13 -13.14 4.06
CA ALA A 23 15.89 -12.95 2.63
C ALA A 23 16.67 -13.96 1.78
N VAL A 24 17.95 -14.22 2.09
CA VAL A 24 18.77 -15.20 1.38
C VAL A 24 18.18 -16.61 1.47
N VAL A 25 17.55 -16.96 2.60
CA VAL A 25 16.89 -18.27 2.80
C VAL A 25 15.53 -18.33 2.09
N PHE A 26 14.70 -17.30 2.23
CA PHE A 26 13.31 -17.35 1.74
C PHE A 26 13.17 -17.09 0.24
N VAL A 27 14.04 -16.29 -0.38
CA VAL A 27 14.00 -16.02 -1.83
C VAL A 27 13.99 -17.31 -2.68
N PRO A 28 14.93 -18.26 -2.52
CA PRO A 28 14.91 -19.48 -3.33
C PRO A 28 13.67 -20.35 -3.04
N MET A 29 13.16 -20.35 -1.81
CA MET A 29 12.02 -21.16 -1.39
C MET A 29 10.67 -20.62 -1.91
N TYR A 30 10.50 -19.31 -1.94
CA TYR A 30 9.21 -18.67 -2.25
C TYR A 30 9.11 -18.14 -3.68
N ILE A 31 10.25 -17.92 -4.38
CA ILE A 31 10.27 -17.39 -5.74
C ILE A 31 10.61 -18.46 -6.79
N GLY A 32 11.61 -19.30 -6.51
CA GLY A 32 12.01 -20.45 -7.34
C GLY A 32 12.66 -20.12 -8.70
N SER A 33 12.35 -19.00 -9.36
CA SER A 33 12.87 -18.65 -10.69
C SER A 33 12.95 -17.14 -10.93
N LEU A 34 13.80 -16.69 -11.87
CA LEU A 34 13.90 -15.26 -12.22
C LEU A 34 12.61 -14.71 -12.83
N ASP A 35 11.91 -15.51 -13.62
CA ASP A 35 10.65 -15.09 -14.24
C ASP A 35 9.55 -14.86 -13.21
N ALA A 36 9.58 -15.62 -12.11
CA ALA A 36 8.66 -15.43 -10.99
C ALA A 36 8.90 -14.12 -10.23
N VAL A 37 10.10 -13.52 -10.32
CA VAL A 37 10.43 -12.23 -9.68
C VAL A 37 9.59 -11.09 -10.26
N TYR A 38 9.40 -11.08 -11.59
CA TYR A 38 8.67 -10.01 -12.27
C TYR A 38 7.29 -10.43 -12.78
N GLY A 39 7.09 -11.73 -13.04
CA GLY A 39 5.85 -12.28 -13.60
C GLY A 39 4.76 -12.56 -12.58
N THR A 40 5.01 -12.35 -11.28
CA THR A 40 4.03 -12.55 -10.21
C THR A 40 3.89 -11.33 -9.31
N ALA A 41 2.71 -11.13 -8.72
CA ALA A 41 2.48 -10.07 -7.74
C ALA A 41 3.34 -10.25 -6.48
N TYR A 42 3.52 -11.50 -6.02
CA TYR A 42 4.39 -11.84 -4.90
C TYR A 42 5.83 -11.39 -5.18
N GLY A 43 6.41 -11.77 -6.33
CA GLY A 43 7.76 -11.38 -6.73
C GLY A 43 7.94 -9.87 -6.84
N ALA A 44 7.00 -9.18 -7.49
CA ALA A 44 7.01 -7.73 -7.63
C ALA A 44 6.97 -7.01 -6.26
N MET A 45 6.22 -7.55 -5.29
CA MET A 45 6.21 -7.02 -3.93
C MET A 45 7.51 -7.33 -3.17
N VAL A 46 8.13 -8.50 -3.36
CA VAL A 46 9.48 -8.76 -2.80
C VAL A 46 10.46 -7.72 -3.31
N VAL A 47 10.46 -7.43 -4.62
CA VAL A 47 11.33 -6.40 -5.21
C VAL A 47 11.05 -5.04 -4.59
N THR A 48 9.78 -4.63 -4.53
CA THR A 48 9.38 -3.34 -3.93
C THR A 48 9.88 -3.20 -2.49
N LYS A 49 9.65 -4.22 -1.66
CA LYS A 49 10.12 -4.24 -0.27
C LYS A 49 11.64 -4.23 -0.17
N SER A 50 12.33 -4.92 -1.07
CA SER A 50 13.80 -4.96 -1.10
C SER A 50 14.39 -3.59 -1.45
N VAL A 51 13.79 -2.88 -2.40
CA VAL A 51 14.15 -1.49 -2.75
C VAL A 51 13.91 -0.57 -1.55
N MET A 52 12.75 -0.65 -0.90
CA MET A 52 12.44 0.16 0.28
C MET A 52 13.37 -0.13 1.46
N PHE A 53 13.69 -1.41 1.71
CA PHE A 53 14.68 -1.80 2.71
C PHE A 53 16.07 -1.24 2.37
N GLY A 54 16.49 -1.33 1.11
CA GLY A 54 17.73 -0.71 0.62
C GLY A 54 17.75 0.81 0.87
N MET A 55 16.63 1.50 0.60
CA MET A 55 16.48 2.93 0.91
C MET A 55 16.65 3.21 2.41
N LEU A 56 16.04 2.41 3.30
CA LEU A 56 16.22 2.55 4.75
C LEU A 56 17.67 2.34 5.18
N VAL A 57 18.36 1.35 4.61
CA VAL A 57 19.79 1.13 4.88
C VAL A 57 20.63 2.34 4.44
N LEU A 58 20.34 2.91 3.27
CA LEU A 58 21.04 4.10 2.77
C LEU A 58 20.76 5.35 3.62
N LEU A 59 19.51 5.56 4.05
CA LEU A 59 19.13 6.65 4.95
C LEU A 59 19.79 6.48 6.33
N GLY A 60 19.76 5.27 6.89
CA GLY A 60 20.43 4.94 8.15
C GLY A 60 21.94 5.15 8.08
N PHE A 61 22.57 4.78 6.96
CA PHE A 61 23.99 5.06 6.72
C PHE A 61 24.28 6.56 6.61
N ALA A 62 23.45 7.33 5.89
CA ALA A 62 23.58 8.78 5.79
C ALA A 62 23.46 9.44 7.18
N ASN A 63 22.47 9.01 7.97
CA ASN A 63 22.27 9.45 9.36
C ASN A 63 23.50 9.14 10.23
N PHE A 64 24.02 7.92 10.15
CA PHE A 64 25.21 7.50 10.88
C PHE A 64 26.45 8.34 10.55
N ARG A 65 26.65 8.69 9.26
CA ARG A 65 27.76 9.58 8.85
C ARG A 65 27.52 11.02 9.30
N ALA A 66 26.30 11.53 9.21
CA ALA A 66 25.96 12.89 9.61
C ALA A 66 26.23 13.10 11.11
N VAL A 67 25.75 12.19 11.97
CA VAL A 67 25.94 12.26 13.43
C VAL A 67 27.43 12.17 13.82
N ARG A 68 28.28 11.56 12.99
CA ARG A 68 29.73 11.45 13.24
C ARG A 68 30.54 12.65 12.73
N ARG A 69 30.03 13.40 11.75
CA ARG A 69 30.77 14.49 11.07
C ARG A 69 30.43 15.89 11.58
N PHE A 70 29.24 16.11 12.13
CA PHE A 70 28.82 17.44 12.58
C PHE A 70 29.05 17.62 14.08
N THR A 71 29.80 18.66 14.45
CA THR A 71 29.67 19.32 15.76
C THR A 71 28.21 19.77 15.92
N ALA A 72 27.68 19.69 17.13
CA ALA A 72 26.25 19.79 17.43
C ALA A 72 25.69 21.22 17.20
N ASP A 73 25.56 21.63 15.95
CA ASP A 73 24.94 22.90 15.56
C ASP A 73 23.49 22.62 15.13
N GLY A 74 22.58 23.58 15.36
CA GLY A 74 21.14 23.38 15.16
C GLY A 74 20.71 22.89 13.76
N ALA A 75 21.49 23.22 12.72
CA ALA A 75 21.25 22.75 11.35
C ALA A 75 21.44 21.24 11.18
N ALA A 76 22.34 20.61 11.95
CA ALA A 76 22.54 19.17 11.93
C ALA A 76 21.35 18.43 12.56
N VAL A 77 20.79 18.98 13.65
CA VAL A 77 19.62 18.44 14.34
C VAL A 77 18.38 18.46 13.42
N GLU A 78 18.14 19.58 12.75
CA GLU A 78 17.00 19.74 11.83
C GLU A 78 17.11 18.78 10.62
N ARG A 79 18.32 18.56 10.09
CA ARG A 79 18.52 17.55 9.04
C ARG A 79 18.20 16.15 9.54
N VAL A 80 18.77 15.75 10.68
CA VAL A 80 18.53 14.42 11.27
C VAL A 80 17.04 14.20 11.52
N ARG A 81 16.32 15.21 12.02
CA ARG A 81 14.87 15.14 12.19
C ARG A 81 14.14 14.81 10.89
N ARG A 82 14.46 15.51 9.79
CA ARG A 82 13.85 15.23 8.47
C ARG A 82 14.17 13.84 7.96
N PHE A 83 15.40 13.37 8.16
CA PHE A 83 15.75 12.00 7.80
C PHE A 83 14.94 10.97 8.61
N VAL A 84 14.77 11.19 9.91
CA VAL A 84 13.95 10.32 10.77
C VAL A 84 12.48 10.34 10.33
N GLU A 85 11.93 11.50 9.98
CA GLU A 85 10.55 11.60 9.46
C GLU A 85 10.38 10.78 8.16
N VAL A 86 11.33 10.87 7.23
CA VAL A 86 11.33 10.07 6.00
C VAL A 86 11.51 8.58 6.30
N GLU A 87 12.43 8.24 7.21
CA GLU A 87 12.73 6.87 7.62
C GLU A 87 11.51 6.20 8.27
N MET A 88 10.78 6.91 9.13
CA MET A 88 9.52 6.44 9.73
C MET A 88 8.45 6.21 8.67
N GLY A 89 8.31 7.12 7.69
CA GLY A 89 7.37 6.99 6.59
C GLY A 89 7.66 5.75 5.71
N VAL A 90 8.92 5.57 5.30
CA VAL A 90 9.34 4.41 4.50
C VAL A 90 9.24 3.12 5.32
N GLY A 91 9.62 3.13 6.59
CA GLY A 91 9.53 1.99 7.49
C GLY A 91 8.09 1.53 7.69
N PHE A 92 7.16 2.47 7.88
CA PHE A 92 5.74 2.18 7.97
C PHE A 92 5.21 1.56 6.66
N ALA A 93 5.53 2.18 5.52
CA ALA A 93 5.12 1.65 4.22
C ALA A 93 5.71 0.25 3.96
N LEU A 94 6.94 -0.02 4.40
CA LEU A 94 7.59 -1.33 4.28
C LEU A 94 6.87 -2.39 5.12
N LEU A 95 6.42 -2.05 6.34
CA LEU A 95 5.63 -2.95 7.18
C LEU A 95 4.27 -3.26 6.54
N MET A 96 3.62 -2.27 5.92
CA MET A 96 2.35 -2.49 5.23
C MET A 96 2.52 -3.36 3.97
N ALA A 97 3.56 -3.12 3.18
CA ALA A 97 3.92 -4.02 2.09
C ALA A 97 4.27 -5.43 2.60
N ALA A 98 4.83 -5.54 3.82
CA ALA A 98 5.09 -6.83 4.46
C ALA A 98 3.83 -7.55 4.92
N ALA A 99 2.80 -6.85 5.39
CA ALA A 99 1.50 -7.45 5.63
C ALA A 99 0.89 -7.95 4.31
N SER A 100 0.96 -7.13 3.25
CA SER A 100 0.32 -7.44 1.96
C SER A 100 0.85 -8.70 1.30
N ILE A 101 2.15 -9.00 1.44
CA ILE A 101 2.73 -10.20 0.85
C ILE A 101 2.28 -11.49 1.53
N THR A 102 1.84 -11.42 2.79
CA THR A 102 1.35 -12.61 3.52
C THR A 102 -0.03 -13.07 3.04
N SER A 103 -0.75 -12.21 2.32
CA SER A 103 -2.05 -12.49 1.72
C SER A 103 -1.95 -13.03 0.29
N MET A 104 -0.74 -13.13 -0.28
CA MET A 104 -0.53 -13.61 -1.64
C MET A 104 0.08 -15.01 -1.64
N PRO A 105 -0.30 -15.87 -2.61
CA PRO A 105 0.39 -17.14 -2.79
C PRO A 105 1.88 -16.89 -3.11
N PRO A 106 2.80 -17.70 -2.55
CA PRO A 106 4.19 -17.71 -2.96
C PRO A 106 4.33 -17.81 -4.49
N ALA A 107 5.31 -17.11 -5.06
CA ALA A 107 5.49 -17.09 -6.51
C ALA A 107 5.88 -18.46 -7.10
N VAL A 108 6.45 -19.36 -6.28
CA VAL A 108 6.72 -20.75 -6.65
C VAL A 108 5.44 -21.56 -6.92
N ASP A 109 4.31 -21.19 -6.31
CA ASP A 109 3.03 -21.89 -6.45
C ASP A 109 2.24 -21.42 -7.70
N LEU A 110 2.63 -20.29 -8.29
CA LEU A 110 2.02 -19.73 -9.50
C LEU A 110 2.86 -20.10 -10.71
N VAL A 111 2.46 -21.15 -11.45
CA VAL A 111 3.16 -21.58 -12.69
C VAL A 111 2.45 -21.05 -13.94
N ASP A 112 1.12 -21.09 -13.97
CA ASP A 112 0.33 -20.76 -15.17
C ASP A 112 -0.07 -19.27 -15.27
N ASP A 113 -0.29 -18.58 -14.15
CA ASP A 113 -0.73 -17.17 -14.11
C ASP A 113 0.44 -16.17 -14.05
N ARG A 114 1.45 -16.37 -14.90
CA ARG A 114 2.63 -15.48 -14.97
C ARG A 114 2.53 -14.49 -16.12
N VAL A 115 2.82 -13.23 -15.82
CA VAL A 115 2.95 -12.19 -16.85
C VAL A 115 4.30 -12.35 -17.56
N SER A 116 4.28 -12.34 -18.88
CA SER A 116 5.51 -12.35 -19.67
C SER A 116 6.26 -11.01 -19.57
N PHE A 117 7.55 -11.02 -19.87
CA PHE A 117 8.33 -9.78 -19.86
C PHE A 117 7.80 -8.74 -20.86
N ALA A 118 7.31 -9.17 -22.02
CA ALA A 118 6.75 -8.27 -23.04
C ALA A 118 5.46 -7.59 -22.54
N GLU A 119 4.54 -8.35 -21.95
CA GLU A 119 3.31 -7.81 -21.34
C GLU A 119 3.63 -6.88 -20.18
N LEU A 120 4.67 -7.17 -19.39
CA LEU A 120 5.11 -6.28 -18.31
C LEU A 120 5.60 -4.93 -18.87
N VAL A 121 6.43 -4.94 -19.91
CA VAL A 121 6.92 -3.70 -20.54
C VAL A 121 5.77 -2.90 -21.13
N GLU A 122 4.83 -3.55 -21.80
CA GLU A 122 3.63 -2.91 -22.33
C GLU A 122 2.80 -2.27 -21.20
N ARG A 123 2.62 -2.99 -20.09
CA ARG A 123 1.89 -2.50 -18.91
C ARG A 123 2.59 -1.34 -18.18
N MET A 124 3.91 -1.28 -18.24
CA MET A 124 4.72 -0.20 -17.64
C MET A 124 4.84 1.02 -18.56
N ALA A 125 4.38 0.93 -19.82
CA ALA A 125 4.41 2.06 -20.74
C ALA A 125 3.50 3.19 -20.23
N PRO A 126 3.94 4.46 -20.29
CA PRO A 126 3.10 5.59 -19.89
C PRO A 126 1.80 5.63 -20.69
N ALA A 127 0.67 5.66 -20.00
CA ALA A 127 -0.66 5.79 -20.59
C ALA A 127 -1.42 6.95 -19.92
N PRO A 128 -2.36 7.62 -20.63
CA PRO A 128 -3.24 8.58 -20.00
C PRO A 128 -4.11 7.88 -18.93
N PRO A 129 -4.42 8.56 -17.81
CA PRO A 129 -5.21 7.95 -16.75
C PRO A 129 -6.63 7.60 -17.24
N ARG A 130 -7.09 6.40 -16.89
CA ARG A 130 -8.47 5.96 -17.12
C ARG A 130 -9.41 6.75 -16.21
N LEU A 131 -10.24 7.61 -16.79
CA LEU A 131 -11.20 8.45 -16.06
C LEU A 131 -12.63 7.88 -16.03
N GLN A 132 -12.87 6.76 -16.72
CA GLN A 132 -14.17 6.07 -16.75
C GLN A 132 -14.06 4.71 -16.08
N SER A 133 -14.92 4.44 -15.11
CA SER A 133 -15.00 3.14 -14.46
C SER A 133 -15.83 2.17 -15.31
N PRO A 134 -15.47 0.87 -15.37
CA PRO A 134 -16.40 -0.14 -15.83
C PRO A 134 -17.62 -0.23 -14.89
N ASP A 135 -18.71 -0.80 -15.40
CA ASP A 135 -19.90 -1.13 -14.62
C ASP A 135 -19.58 -2.24 -13.61
N HIS A 136 -20.06 -2.07 -12.38
CA HIS A 136 -19.85 -3.02 -11.28
C HIS A 136 -20.49 -4.38 -11.56
N ALA A 137 -21.65 -4.40 -12.23
CA ALA A 137 -22.35 -5.65 -12.54
C ALA A 137 -21.57 -6.56 -13.52
N LEU A 138 -20.57 -6.04 -14.22
CA LEU A 138 -19.75 -6.78 -15.20
C LEU A 138 -18.47 -7.37 -14.58
N LEU A 139 -18.17 -7.04 -13.32
CA LEU A 139 -17.04 -7.62 -12.59
C LEU A 139 -17.28 -9.11 -12.36
N ALA A 140 -16.21 -9.90 -12.24
CA ALA A 140 -16.33 -11.37 -12.21
C ALA A 140 -17.23 -11.88 -11.08
N ILE A 141 -17.10 -11.34 -9.86
CA ILE A 141 -17.89 -11.78 -8.69
C ILE A 141 -19.37 -11.38 -8.84
N PRO A 142 -19.76 -10.10 -9.03
CA PRO A 142 -21.15 -9.72 -9.25
C PRO A 142 -21.81 -10.44 -10.43
N ALA A 143 -21.10 -10.58 -11.55
CA ALA A 143 -21.63 -11.27 -12.73
C ALA A 143 -21.88 -12.76 -12.46
N LEU A 144 -20.99 -13.41 -11.69
CA LEU A 144 -21.18 -14.80 -11.28
C LEU A 144 -22.33 -14.93 -10.28
N GLN A 145 -22.43 -14.02 -9.31
CA GLN A 145 -23.52 -14.03 -8.32
C GLN A 145 -24.89 -13.91 -8.99
N ALA A 146 -25.03 -13.01 -9.97
CA ALA A 146 -26.27 -12.87 -10.73
C ALA A 146 -26.68 -14.17 -11.45
N ARG A 147 -25.71 -14.92 -12.01
CA ARG A 147 -25.99 -16.22 -12.64
C ARG A 147 -26.42 -17.28 -11.63
N LEU A 148 -25.76 -17.34 -10.48
CA LEU A 148 -26.10 -18.27 -9.40
C LEU A 148 -27.49 -17.96 -8.82
N ASP A 149 -27.86 -16.70 -8.70
CA ASP A 149 -29.18 -16.28 -8.24
C ASP A 149 -30.28 -16.63 -9.26
N ASP A 150 -30.01 -16.48 -10.56
CA ASP A 150 -30.90 -16.94 -11.64
C ASP A 150 -31.11 -18.46 -11.63
N GLU A 151 -30.03 -19.23 -11.42
CA GLU A 151 -30.09 -20.70 -11.31
C GLU A 151 -30.88 -21.14 -10.07
N HIS A 152 -30.62 -20.49 -8.93
CA HIS A 152 -31.37 -20.70 -7.70
C HIS A 152 -32.87 -20.45 -7.91
N ALA A 153 -33.23 -19.34 -8.57
CA ALA A 153 -34.62 -19.00 -8.86
C ALA A 153 -35.31 -20.04 -9.77
N ARG A 154 -34.58 -20.61 -10.72
CA ARG A 154 -35.11 -21.64 -11.65
C ARG A 154 -35.24 -23.02 -11.01
N GLN A 155 -34.32 -23.38 -10.12
CA GLN A 155 -34.20 -24.75 -9.60
C GLN A 155 -34.70 -24.92 -8.16
N ALA A 156 -35.06 -23.84 -7.46
CA ALA A 156 -35.41 -23.83 -6.03
C ALA A 156 -34.35 -24.55 -5.16
N SER A 157 -33.08 -24.40 -5.53
CA SER A 157 -31.93 -25.02 -4.86
C SER A 157 -31.46 -24.19 -3.66
N ILE A 158 -30.38 -24.59 -2.97
CA ILE A 158 -29.77 -23.74 -1.93
C ILE A 158 -29.01 -22.58 -2.59
N ARG A 159 -29.27 -21.34 -2.15
CA ARG A 159 -28.55 -20.15 -2.66
C ARG A 159 -27.06 -20.30 -2.39
N THR A 160 -26.26 -20.23 -3.45
CA THR A 160 -24.80 -20.31 -3.39
C THR A 160 -24.20 -18.93 -3.59
N LEU A 161 -23.18 -18.60 -2.80
CA LEU A 161 -22.45 -17.33 -2.93
C LEU A 161 -21.27 -17.51 -3.89
N ALA A 162 -21.13 -16.57 -4.82
CA ALA A 162 -20.01 -16.51 -5.75
C ALA A 162 -18.67 -16.24 -5.04
N PHE A 163 -18.72 -15.62 -3.87
CA PHE A 163 -17.58 -15.32 -3.04
C PHE A 163 -17.91 -15.58 -1.57
N VAL A 164 -17.01 -16.29 -0.89
CA VAL A 164 -17.07 -16.52 0.56
C VAL A 164 -15.79 -15.94 1.17
N PRO A 165 -15.88 -14.90 2.02
CA PRO A 165 -14.71 -14.27 2.61
C PRO A 165 -13.80 -15.27 3.33
N GLY A 166 -12.50 -15.25 2.99
CA GLY A 166 -11.49 -16.14 3.58
C GLY A 166 -11.48 -17.58 3.03
N SER A 167 -12.31 -17.92 2.04
CA SER A 167 -12.28 -19.25 1.39
C SER A 167 -11.07 -19.45 0.48
N GLY A 168 -10.42 -18.36 0.06
CA GLY A 168 -9.30 -18.39 -0.90
C GLY A 168 -9.71 -18.72 -2.34
N ALA A 169 -10.99 -19.01 -2.59
CA ALA A 169 -11.52 -19.28 -3.92
C ALA A 169 -12.07 -17.99 -4.54
N LEU A 170 -11.40 -17.50 -5.58
CA LEU A 170 -11.84 -16.35 -6.37
C LEU A 170 -12.12 -16.81 -7.81
N PRO A 171 -13.21 -16.33 -8.44
CA PRO A 171 -13.39 -16.55 -9.86
C PRO A 171 -12.25 -15.89 -10.64
N PRO A 172 -11.86 -16.43 -11.82
CA PRO A 172 -10.86 -15.81 -12.67
C PRO A 172 -11.22 -14.36 -12.99
N ARG A 173 -10.24 -13.46 -12.86
CA ARG A 173 -10.44 -12.03 -13.17
C ARG A 173 -10.71 -11.86 -14.65
N ASN A 174 -11.66 -11.00 -14.98
CA ASN A 174 -11.98 -10.62 -16.35
C ASN A 174 -11.39 -9.24 -16.69
N THR A 175 -11.62 -8.78 -17.92
CA THR A 175 -11.13 -7.47 -18.40
C THR A 175 -11.73 -6.29 -17.64
N TYR A 176 -12.94 -6.42 -17.10
CA TYR A 176 -13.59 -5.41 -16.28
C TYR A 176 -12.95 -5.32 -14.89
N ASP A 177 -12.52 -6.44 -14.28
CA ASP A 177 -11.77 -6.43 -13.02
C ASP A 177 -10.42 -5.73 -13.16
N LEU A 178 -9.76 -5.91 -14.31
CA LEU A 178 -8.53 -5.20 -14.66
C LEU A 178 -8.80 -3.69 -14.80
N ALA A 179 -9.80 -3.32 -15.60
CA ALA A 179 -10.16 -1.92 -15.83
C ALA A 179 -10.62 -1.21 -14.53
N TRP A 180 -11.29 -1.93 -13.62
CA TRP A 180 -11.68 -1.42 -12.30
C TRP A 180 -10.46 -1.10 -11.45
N SER A 181 -9.50 -2.02 -11.39
CA SER A 181 -8.24 -1.83 -10.65
C SER A 181 -7.40 -0.70 -11.25
N GLU A 182 -7.28 -0.62 -12.57
CA GLU A 182 -6.58 0.47 -13.27
C GLU A 182 -7.21 1.84 -12.97
N TYR A 183 -8.54 1.94 -13.07
CA TYR A 183 -9.26 3.16 -12.71
C TYR A 183 -8.95 3.57 -11.27
N ASN A 184 -8.99 2.61 -10.33
CA ASN A 184 -8.70 2.88 -8.93
C ASN A 184 -7.27 3.39 -8.73
N HIS A 185 -6.30 2.75 -9.38
CA HIS A 185 -4.89 3.12 -9.29
C HIS A 185 -4.63 4.52 -9.89
N HIS A 186 -5.24 4.85 -11.03
CA HIS A 186 -5.13 6.17 -11.65
C HIS A 186 -5.73 7.28 -10.78
N TRP A 187 -6.92 7.08 -10.22
CA TRP A 187 -7.52 8.07 -9.32
C TRP A 187 -6.75 8.26 -8.02
N ALA A 188 -6.26 7.17 -7.41
CA ALA A 188 -5.37 7.25 -6.27
C ALA A 188 -4.09 8.06 -6.60
N GLY A 189 -3.49 7.79 -7.76
CA GLY A 189 -2.32 8.53 -8.26
C GLY A 189 -2.60 10.02 -8.48
N LEU A 190 -3.74 10.37 -9.12
CA LEU A 190 -4.15 11.75 -9.33
C LEU A 190 -4.36 12.50 -8.01
N LEU A 191 -5.01 11.87 -7.02
CA LEU A 191 -5.19 12.43 -5.69
C LEU A 191 -3.85 12.67 -4.99
N LEU A 192 -2.90 11.72 -5.11
CA LEU A 192 -1.54 11.89 -4.56
C LEU A 192 -0.77 13.03 -5.24
N VAL A 193 -0.86 13.16 -6.57
CA VAL A 193 -0.26 14.29 -7.30
C VAL A 193 -0.87 15.61 -6.83
N LEU A 194 -2.19 15.68 -6.68
CA LEU A 194 -2.88 16.87 -6.19
C LEU A 194 -2.43 17.25 -4.77
N MET A 195 -2.30 16.27 -3.87
CA MET A 195 -1.76 16.47 -2.52
C MET A 195 -0.33 17.01 -2.56
N GLY A 196 0.53 16.44 -3.40
CA GLY A 196 1.91 16.88 -3.55
C GLY A 196 2.01 18.32 -4.06
N LEU A 197 1.22 18.67 -5.07
CA LEU A 197 1.14 20.04 -5.60
C LEU A 197 0.61 21.03 -4.56
N ALA A 198 -0.43 20.66 -3.80
CA ALA A 198 -0.96 21.49 -2.75
C ALA A 198 0.05 21.68 -1.60
N ALA A 199 0.79 20.64 -1.23
CA ALA A 199 1.87 20.73 -0.24
C ALA A 199 3.01 21.66 -0.70
N LEU A 200 3.39 21.60 -1.99
CA LEU A 200 4.37 22.52 -2.59
C LEU A 200 3.84 23.96 -2.64
N ALA A 201 2.58 24.15 -3.03
CA ALA A 201 1.92 25.46 -3.06
C ALA A 201 1.88 26.09 -1.66
N GLN A 202 1.54 25.31 -0.62
CA GLN A 202 1.62 25.77 0.77
C GLN A 202 3.03 26.21 1.12
N ARG A 203 4.04 25.40 0.77
CA ARG A 203 5.45 25.69 1.08
C ARG A 203 5.96 26.96 0.38
N SER A 204 5.38 27.34 -0.76
CA SER A 204 5.74 28.58 -1.46
C SER A 204 5.38 29.86 -0.69
N GLY A 205 4.50 29.79 0.31
CA GLY A 205 3.98 30.95 1.04
C GLY A 205 2.90 31.76 0.32
N HIS A 206 2.69 31.52 -0.98
CA HIS A 206 1.72 32.28 -1.79
C HIS A 206 0.29 31.70 -1.74
N ALA A 207 0.13 30.47 -1.24
CA ALA A 207 -1.16 29.78 -1.12
C ALA A 207 -1.41 29.35 0.34
N PRO A 208 -1.75 30.29 1.25
CA PRO A 208 -1.95 29.97 2.67
C PRO A 208 -3.16 29.05 2.91
N TRP A 209 -4.14 29.03 2.01
CA TRP A 209 -5.27 28.11 2.04
C TRP A 209 -4.85 26.63 1.85
N ALA A 210 -3.72 26.39 1.18
CA ALA A 210 -3.23 25.04 0.90
C ALA A 210 -2.74 24.31 2.17
N LYS A 211 -2.69 24.97 3.33
CA LYS A 211 -2.45 24.32 4.64
C LYS A 211 -3.44 23.20 4.97
N HIS A 212 -4.59 23.15 4.28
CA HIS A 212 -5.62 22.12 4.42
C HIS A 212 -5.44 20.92 3.49
N TRP A 213 -4.37 20.87 2.69
CA TRP A 213 -4.10 19.75 1.78
C TRP A 213 -4.18 18.36 2.43
N PRO A 214 -3.86 18.13 3.74
CA PRO A 214 -4.00 16.80 4.32
C PRO A 214 -5.44 16.28 4.33
N LEU A 215 -6.45 17.16 4.23
CA LEU A 215 -7.85 16.73 4.14
C LEU A 215 -8.16 15.99 2.84
N LEU A 216 -7.35 16.14 1.79
CA LEU A 216 -7.47 15.34 0.57
C LEU A 216 -7.26 13.85 0.84
N PHE A 217 -6.54 13.47 1.90
CA PHE A 217 -6.45 12.07 2.32
C PHE A 217 -7.80 11.52 2.78
N LEU A 218 -8.72 12.35 3.28
CA LEU A 218 -10.08 11.89 3.60
C LEU A 218 -10.86 11.55 2.32
N LEU A 219 -10.64 12.30 1.25
CA LEU A 219 -11.20 11.97 -0.07
C LEU A 219 -10.62 10.66 -0.60
N LEU A 220 -9.31 10.45 -0.45
CA LEU A 220 -8.67 9.17 -0.79
C LEU A 220 -9.21 8.01 0.06
N ALA A 221 -9.36 8.21 1.38
CA ALA A 221 -9.89 7.20 2.28
C ALA A 221 -11.33 6.83 1.94
N ALA A 222 -12.18 7.81 1.64
CA ALA A 222 -13.53 7.57 1.16
C ALA A 222 -13.51 6.80 -0.16
N PHE A 223 -12.68 7.22 -1.12
CA PHE A 223 -12.53 6.54 -2.39
C PHE A 223 -12.15 5.06 -2.22
N LEU A 224 -11.12 4.77 -1.42
CA LEU A 224 -10.67 3.41 -1.12
C LEU A 224 -11.74 2.61 -0.37
N PHE A 225 -12.44 3.21 0.60
CA PHE A 225 -13.50 2.54 1.35
C PHE A 225 -14.59 1.96 0.46
N PHE A 226 -15.00 2.70 -0.57
CA PHE A 226 -15.94 2.19 -1.54
C PHE A 226 -15.24 1.21 -2.50
N ARG A 227 -14.14 1.63 -3.12
CA ARG A 227 -13.67 1.01 -4.37
C ARG A 227 -12.68 -0.14 -4.22
N ALA A 228 -12.01 -0.28 -3.08
CA ALA A 228 -10.95 -1.26 -2.90
C ALA A 228 -11.47 -2.70 -3.04
N ASP A 229 -12.62 -2.98 -2.43
CA ASP A 229 -13.22 -4.31 -2.32
C ASP A 229 -14.64 -4.27 -2.95
N PRO A 230 -14.80 -4.47 -4.27
CA PRO A 230 -16.10 -4.35 -4.95
C PRO A 230 -17.15 -5.36 -4.48
N GLU A 231 -16.74 -6.48 -3.90
CA GLU A 231 -17.58 -7.53 -3.35
C GLU A 231 -18.12 -7.25 -1.94
N VAL A 232 -17.64 -6.18 -1.30
CA VAL A 232 -18.02 -5.79 0.07
C VAL A 232 -19.03 -4.65 0.05
N TRP A 233 -19.92 -4.65 1.04
CA TRP A 233 -20.84 -3.54 1.28
C TRP A 233 -20.09 -2.19 1.30
N PRO A 234 -20.63 -1.14 0.68
CA PRO A 234 -22.00 -1.02 0.17
C PRO A 234 -22.21 -1.41 -1.29
N MET A 235 -21.17 -1.79 -2.03
CA MET A 235 -21.33 -2.14 -3.45
C MET A 235 -21.59 -3.62 -3.67
N GLY A 236 -21.00 -4.50 -2.86
CA GLY A 236 -21.22 -5.93 -2.96
C GLY A 236 -22.06 -6.51 -1.83
N GLU A 237 -22.30 -7.82 -1.93
CA GLU A 237 -23.18 -8.55 -1.02
C GLU A 237 -22.52 -8.93 0.31
N SER A 238 -21.18 -8.94 0.38
CA SER A 238 -20.48 -9.33 1.60
C SER A 238 -20.67 -8.28 2.68
N GLY A 239 -21.12 -8.70 3.86
CA GLY A 239 -21.29 -7.80 5.01
C GLY A 239 -19.95 -7.25 5.52
N LEU A 240 -19.95 -6.00 6.02
CA LEU A 240 -18.74 -5.31 6.50
C LEU A 240 -17.91 -6.10 7.54
N ILE A 241 -18.57 -6.77 8.48
CA ILE A 241 -17.88 -7.53 9.55
C ILE A 241 -17.43 -8.89 9.02
N GLU A 242 -18.25 -9.52 8.19
CA GLU A 242 -17.97 -10.83 7.62
C GLU A 242 -16.75 -10.79 6.69
N SER A 243 -16.64 -9.73 5.90
CA SER A 243 -15.52 -9.54 4.98
C SER A 243 -14.17 -9.39 5.69
N LEU A 244 -14.14 -9.06 6.99
CA LEU A 244 -12.89 -9.00 7.76
C LEU A 244 -12.24 -10.36 8.01
N LYS A 245 -12.93 -11.47 7.71
CA LYS A 245 -12.33 -12.80 7.67
C LYS A 245 -11.34 -12.94 6.52
N ASP A 246 -11.49 -12.13 5.48
CA ASP A 246 -10.53 -12.05 4.40
C ASP A 246 -9.35 -11.13 4.81
N PRO A 247 -8.11 -11.65 4.84
CA PRO A 247 -6.94 -10.84 5.20
C PRO A 247 -6.71 -9.64 4.28
N GLU A 248 -7.03 -9.74 2.99
CA GLU A 248 -6.85 -8.65 2.03
C GLU A 248 -7.82 -7.50 2.33
N VAL A 249 -9.10 -7.82 2.54
CA VAL A 249 -10.11 -6.84 2.93
C VAL A 249 -9.76 -6.21 4.27
N ALA A 250 -9.38 -7.02 5.28
CA ALA A 250 -8.98 -6.51 6.58
C ALA A 250 -7.81 -5.52 6.48
N GLN A 251 -6.84 -5.80 5.61
CA GLN A 251 -5.74 -4.89 5.32
C GLN A 251 -6.22 -3.58 4.67
N HIS A 252 -7.08 -3.65 3.64
CA HIS A 252 -7.63 -2.45 3.00
C HIS A 252 -8.41 -1.58 4.00
N ARG A 253 -9.21 -2.18 4.88
CA ARG A 253 -9.93 -1.43 5.94
C ARG A 253 -8.98 -0.79 6.94
N LEU A 254 -7.93 -1.50 7.34
CA LEU A 254 -6.89 -0.95 8.21
C LEU A 254 -6.21 0.27 7.55
N PHE A 255 -5.89 0.20 6.24
CA PHE A 255 -5.32 1.33 5.51
C PHE A 255 -6.25 2.55 5.49
N VAL A 256 -7.55 2.35 5.27
CA VAL A 256 -8.53 3.46 5.32
C VAL A 256 -8.49 4.14 6.70
N VAL A 257 -8.50 3.38 7.79
CA VAL A 257 -8.44 3.94 9.15
C VAL A 257 -7.13 4.70 9.38
N LEU A 258 -6.00 4.13 8.97
CA LEU A 258 -4.68 4.75 9.12
C LEU A 258 -4.57 6.05 8.31
N ILE A 259 -5.09 6.09 7.08
CA ILE A 259 -5.12 7.28 6.22
C ILE A 259 -5.97 8.37 6.89
N ILE A 260 -7.13 8.04 7.45
CA ILE A 260 -7.98 8.99 8.18
C ILE A 260 -7.25 9.55 9.40
N ALA A 261 -6.66 8.67 10.22
CA ALA A 261 -5.92 9.07 11.40
C ALA A 261 -4.76 10.01 11.03
N PHE A 262 -3.99 9.67 10.00
CA PHE A 262 -2.91 10.49 9.48
C PHE A 262 -3.41 11.85 8.97
N ALA A 263 -4.48 11.87 8.17
CA ALA A 263 -5.08 13.10 7.65
C ALA A 263 -5.48 14.07 8.76
N LEU A 264 -6.18 13.57 9.77
CA LEU A 264 -6.65 14.37 10.91
C LEU A 264 -5.49 14.84 11.78
N PHE A 265 -4.51 13.98 12.05
CA PHE A 265 -3.31 14.31 12.80
C PHE A 265 -2.53 15.43 12.11
N GLU A 266 -2.16 15.22 10.85
CA GLU A 266 -1.36 16.16 10.06
C GLU A 266 -2.06 17.50 9.89
N TRP A 267 -3.38 17.49 9.67
CA TRP A 267 -4.18 18.70 9.59
C TRP A 267 -4.22 19.48 10.91
N ARG A 268 -4.37 18.79 12.06
CA ARG A 268 -4.37 19.43 13.38
C ARG A 268 -3.01 20.05 13.73
N VAL A 269 -1.92 19.35 13.41
CA VAL A 269 -0.55 19.84 13.59
C VAL A 269 -0.33 21.11 12.76
N ARG A 270 -0.71 21.09 11.48
CA ARG A 270 -0.55 22.25 10.57
C ARG A 270 -1.40 23.46 10.91
N THR A 271 -2.56 23.24 11.53
CA THR A 271 -3.49 24.33 11.91
C THR A 271 -3.27 24.84 13.33
N ALA A 272 -2.20 24.42 14.01
CA ALA A 272 -1.86 24.79 15.39
C ALA A 272 -2.98 24.50 16.41
N ARG A 273 -3.85 23.52 16.11
CA ARG A 273 -4.95 23.09 16.99
C ARG A 273 -4.49 22.12 18.07
N VAL A 274 -3.21 21.75 18.06
CA VAL A 274 -2.53 21.06 19.16
C VAL A 274 -1.61 22.09 19.81
N ALA A 275 -1.93 22.50 21.03
CA ALA A 275 -1.08 23.39 21.79
C ALA A 275 0.26 22.69 22.07
N SER A 276 1.37 23.22 21.54
CA SER A 276 2.67 22.88 22.07
C SER A 276 2.76 23.49 23.46
N HIS A 277 2.65 22.69 24.52
CA HIS A 277 3.19 23.11 25.81
C HIS A 277 4.70 23.32 25.62
N ARG A 278 5.09 24.57 25.33
CA ARG A 278 6.45 25.02 25.51
C ARG A 278 6.60 25.29 27.01
N SER A 279 7.13 24.31 27.72
CA SER A 279 7.83 24.51 28.99
C SER A 279 9.30 24.70 28.70
#